data_AF-A0A418VK08-F1
#
_entry.id   AF-A0A418VK08-F1
#
_cell.length_a   1.000
_cell.length_b   1.000
_cell.length_c   1.000
_cell.angle_alpha   90.00
_cell.angle_beta   90.00
_cell.angle_gamma   90.00
#
_symmetry.space_group_name_H-M   'P 1'
#
loop_
_entity.id
_entity.type
_entity.pdbx_description
1 polymer ?
#
loop_
_entity_poly.entity_id
_entity_poly.type
_entity_poly.pdbx_seq_one_letter_code
_entity_poly.pdbx_strand_id
1 'polypeptide(L)' 'MREVRCGSGWCDLLSADEVVEVKAGGFWRHALGQVLCYGTYWPDRRRRIYLFDVGREQVEECARISAVFGIQVSVAAI' A
#
# COMPACT_ATOMS: atom_id res chain seq x y z
N MET A 1 1.71 -2.01 -14.42
CA MET A 1 1.81 -0.60 -14.86
C MET A 1 2.28 0.24 -13.68
N ARG A 2 3.01 1.33 -13.94
CA ARG A 2 3.46 2.28 -12.93
C ARG A 2 2.69 3.58 -13.05
N GLU A 3 2.50 4.30 -11.96
CA GLU A 3 1.84 5.62 -11.93
C GLU A 3 0.52 5.62 -12.70
N VAL A 4 -0.44 4.83 -12.24
CA VAL A 4 -1.74 4.69 -12.90
C VAL A 4 -2.74 5.69 -12.35
N ARG A 5 -3.25 6.57 -13.20
CA ARG A 5 -4.28 7.53 -12.83
C ARG A 5 -5.61 6.83 -12.50
N CYS A 6 -6.21 7.23 -11.40
CA CYS A 6 -7.61 6.93 -11.05
C CYS A 6 -8.32 8.19 -10.56
N GLY A 7 -9.60 8.09 -10.20
CA GLY A 7 -10.38 9.24 -9.70
C GLY A 7 -9.85 9.81 -8.39
N SER A 8 -9.14 9.01 -7.59
CA SER A 8 -8.61 9.40 -6.27
C SER A 8 -7.13 9.80 -6.27
N GLY A 9 -6.43 9.75 -7.41
CA GLY A 9 -5.00 10.07 -7.46
C GLY A 9 -4.23 9.25 -8.48
N TRP A 10 -2.97 8.96 -8.14
CA TRP A 10 -2.05 8.14 -8.92
C TRP A 10 -1.63 6.95 -8.06
N CYS A 11 -1.94 5.74 -8.53
CA CYS A 11 -1.53 4.50 -7.90
C CYS A 11 -0.12 4.12 -8.39
N ASP A 12 0.81 3.90 -7.47
CA ASP A 12 2.21 3.68 -7.80
C ASP A 12 2.41 2.45 -8.70
N LEU A 13 1.87 1.29 -8.31
CA LEU A 13 1.93 0.08 -9.13
C LEU A 13 0.58 -0.63 -9.20
N LEU A 14 0.17 -0.95 -10.42
CA LEU A 14 -1.01 -1.73 -10.71
C LEU A 14 -0.62 -2.97 -11.52
N SER A 15 -0.76 -4.16 -10.93
CA SER A 15 -0.52 -5.46 -11.58
C SER A 15 -1.85 -6.16 -11.85
N ALA A 16 -1.84 -7.31 -12.53
CA ALA A 16 -3.06 -8.09 -12.77
C ALA A 16 -3.80 -8.43 -11.47
N ASP A 17 -3.06 -8.66 -10.38
CA ASP A 17 -3.61 -9.19 -9.13
C ASP A 17 -3.51 -8.21 -7.95
N GLU A 18 -2.82 -7.08 -8.10
CA GLU A 18 -2.51 -6.17 -6.99
C GLU A 18 -2.62 -4.68 -7.35
N VAL A 19 -3.08 -3.91 -6.37
CA VAL A 19 -2.96 -2.45 -6.25
C VAL A 19 -1.92 -2.19 -5.15
N VAL A 20 -0.84 -1.50 -5.50
CA VAL A 20 0.29 -1.28 -4.59
C VAL A 20 0.57 0.21 -4.44
N GLU A 21 0.76 0.63 -3.19
CA GLU A 21 1.33 1.93 -2.81
C GLU A 21 2.69 1.70 -2.17
N VAL A 22 3.69 2.47 -2.59
CA VAL A 22 5.07 2.43 -2.10
C VAL A 22 5.35 3.68 -1.26
N LYS A 23 5.86 3.52 -0.03
CA LYS A 23 6.08 4.67 0.85
C LYS A 23 7.24 4.49 1.81
N ALA A 24 7.89 5.59 2.17
CA ALA A 24 8.82 5.59 3.30
C ALA A 24 8.05 5.27 4.60
N GLY A 25 8.69 4.53 5.50
CA GLY A 25 8.09 3.98 6.72
C GLY A 25 7.36 4.99 7.57
N GLY A 26 7.93 6.19 7.74
CA GLY A 26 7.32 7.28 8.50
C GLY A 26 5.96 7.74 7.97
N PHE A 27 5.61 7.41 6.73
CA PHE A 27 4.36 7.81 6.07
C PHE A 27 3.41 6.63 5.80
N TRP A 28 3.58 5.50 6.48
CA TRP A 28 2.75 4.30 6.23
C TRP A 28 1.24 4.57 6.38
N ARG A 29 0.82 5.49 7.25
CA ARG A 29 -0.60 5.88 7.41
C ARG A 29 -1.16 6.58 6.18
N HIS A 30 -0.33 7.38 5.50
CA HIS A 30 -0.71 8.01 4.23
C HIS A 30 -0.89 6.92 3.16
N ALA A 31 0.05 5.97 3.12
CA ALA A 31 -0.03 4.84 2.20
C ALA A 31 -1.28 3.99 2.41
N LEU A 32 -1.66 3.74 3.67
CA LEU A 32 -2.90 3.04 4.03
C LEU A 32 -4.14 3.75 3.45
N GLY A 33 -4.25 5.06 3.67
CA GLY A 33 -5.38 5.83 3.13
C GLY A 33 -5.42 5.80 1.60
N GLN A 34 -4.27 5.94 0.95
CA GLN A 34 -4.16 5.90 -0.51
C GLN A 34 -4.57 4.53 -1.08
N VAL A 35 -4.02 3.43 -0.57
CA VAL A 35 -4.34 2.09 -1.10
C VAL A 35 -5.80 1.69 -0.83
N LEU A 36 -6.42 2.18 0.25
CA LEU A 36 -7.86 2.02 0.51
C LEU A 36 -8.69 2.70 -0.58
N CYS A 37 -8.37 3.96 -0.90
CA CYS A 37 -9.04 4.70 -1.97
C CYS A 37 -8.82 4.05 -3.34
N TYR A 38 -7.58 3.71 -3.68
CA TYR A 38 -7.24 3.15 -4.99
C TYR A 38 -7.88 1.78 -5.22
N GLY A 39 -7.95 0.93 -4.18
CA GLY A 39 -8.60 -0.37 -4.27
C GLY A 39 -10.08 -0.31 -4.69
N THR A 40 -10.77 0.81 -4.48
CA THR A 40 -12.18 0.95 -4.93
C THR A 40 -12.34 0.94 -6.44
N TYR A 41 -11.29 1.26 -7.21
CA TYR A 41 -11.31 1.25 -8.68
C TYR A 41 -10.93 -0.11 -9.27
N TRP A 42 -10.35 -1.01 -8.46
CA TRP A 42 -9.95 -2.36 -8.84
C TRP A 42 -10.30 -3.36 -7.73
N PRO A 43 -11.61 -3.59 -7.47
CA PRO A 43 -12.09 -4.33 -6.30
C PRO A 43 -11.65 -5.80 -6.28
N ASP A 44 -11.39 -6.39 -7.45
CA ASP A 44 -10.96 -7.78 -7.58
C ASP A 44 -9.46 -7.99 -7.29
N ARG A 45 -8.72 -6.91 -7.02
CA ARG A 45 -7.26 -6.95 -6.79
C ARG A 45 -6.94 -6.85 -5.31
N ARG A 46 -5.90 -7.58 -4.91
CA ARG A 46 -5.36 -7.47 -3.55
C ARG A 46 -4.71 -6.10 -3.37
N ARG A 47 -4.72 -5.61 -2.15
CA ARG A 47 -4.14 -4.32 -1.79
C ARG A 47 -2.85 -4.56 -1.01
N ARG A 48 -1.79 -3.87 -1.39
CA ARG A 48 -0.47 -3.98 -0.74
C ARG A 48 0.13 -2.61 -0.48
N ILE A 49 0.73 -2.46 0.69
CA ILE A 49 1.65 -1.36 1.00
C ILE A 49 3.06 -1.92 0.98
N TYR A 50 3.95 -1.26 0.24
CA TYR A 50 5.37 -1.56 0.22
C TYR A 50 6.13 -0.45 0.94
N LEU A 51 6.77 -0.77 2.06
CA LEU A 51 7.51 0.18 2.87
C LEU A 51 9.01 0.12 2.59
N PHE A 52 9.66 1.28 2.54
CA PHE A 52 11.12 1.42 2.54
C PHE A 52 11.53 2.37 3.67
N ASP A 53 12.81 2.38 4.06
CA ASP A 53 13.33 3.23 5.16
C ASP A 53 12.45 3.16 6.42
N VAL A 54 12.17 1.94 6.90
CA VAL A 54 11.20 1.68 7.97
C VAL A 54 11.82 0.86 9.10
N GLY A 55 11.52 1.27 10.34
CA GLY A 55 11.91 0.52 11.54
C GLY A 55 10.95 -0.63 11.85
N ARG A 56 11.45 -1.66 12.54
CA ARG A 56 10.66 -2.86 12.87
C ARG A 56 9.33 -2.56 13.56
N GLU A 57 9.33 -1.68 14.58
CA GLU A 57 8.12 -1.32 15.32
C GLU A 57 7.05 -0.70 14.41
N GLN A 58 7.46 0.14 13.46
CA GLN A 58 6.56 0.75 12.48
C GLN A 58 5.98 -0.29 11.53
N VAL A 59 6.78 -1.28 11.11
CA VAL A 59 6.29 -2.41 10.29
C VAL A 59 5.25 -3.21 11.05
N GLU A 60 5.51 -3.53 12.32
CA GLU A 60 4.59 -4.31 13.16
C GLU A 60 3.26 -3.54 13.39
N GLU A 61 3.33 -2.24 13.69
CA GLU A 61 2.14 -1.39 13.82
C GLU A 61 1.35 -1.31 12.49
N CYS A 62 2.05 -1.04 11.38
CA CYS A 62 1.46 -0.94 10.05
C CYS A 62 0.80 -2.26 9.64
N ALA A 63 1.46 -3.40 9.83
CA ALA A 63 0.94 -4.73 9.50
C ALA A 63 -0.31 -5.05 10.33
N ARG A 64 -0.27 -4.81 11.64
CA ARG A 64 -1.40 -5.05 12.53
C ARG A 64 -2.64 -4.24 12.13
N ILE A 65 -2.46 -2.95 11.80
CA ILE A 65 -3.58 -2.08 11.41
C ILE A 65 -4.06 -2.41 9.98
N SER A 66 -3.15 -2.63 9.03
CA SER A 66 -3.48 -2.97 7.65
C SER A 66 -4.23 -4.30 7.53
N ALA A 67 -3.96 -5.26 8.41
CA ALA A 67 -4.67 -6.54 8.47
C ALA A 67 -6.18 -6.39 8.72
N VAL A 68 -6.60 -5.38 9.50
CA VAL A 68 -8.03 -5.08 9.74
C VAL A 68 -8.77 -4.78 8.42
N PHE A 69 -8.05 -4.25 7.44
CA PHE A 69 -8.58 -3.90 6.13
C PHE A 69 -8.27 -4.93 5.03
N GLY A 70 -7.64 -6.06 5.38
CA GLY A 70 -7.20 -7.06 4.42
C GLY A 70 -6.10 -6.55 3.48
N ILE A 71 -5.24 -5.65 3.95
CA ILE A 71 -4.13 -5.07 3.19
C ILE A 71 -2.83 -5.76 3.60
N GLN A 72 -2.07 -6.22 2.60
CA GLN A 72 -0.76 -6.83 2.81
C GLN A 72 0.31 -5.76 2.99
N VAL A 73 1.29 -6.01 3.85
CA VAL A 73 2.44 -5.12 4.04
C VAL A 73 3.71 -5.88 3.64
N SER A 74 4.59 -5.22 2.91
CA SER A 74 5.91 -5.74 2.54
C SER A 74 6.96 -4.67 2.76
N VAL A 75 8.20 -5.09 3.01
CA VAL A 75 9.31 -4.18 3.27
C VAL A 75 10.37 -4.42 2.21
N ALA A 76 10.94 -3.34 1.67
CA ALA A 76 12.11 -3.41 0.82
C ALA A 76 13.25 -4.07 1.60
N ALA A 77 13.80 -5.17 1.08
CA ALA A 77 15.07 -5.66 1.59
C ALA A 77 16.15 -4.62 1.26
N ILE A 78 16.95 -4.26 2.27
CA ILE A 78 18.19 -3.50 2.09
C ILE A 78 19.28 -4.47 1.66
#